data_AF-A0A367AVK5-F1
#
_entry.id   AF-A0A367AVK5-F1
#
_cell.length_a   1.000
_cell.length_b   1.000
_cell.length_c   1.000
_cell.angle_alpha   90.00
_cell.angle_beta   90.00
_cell.angle_gamma   90.00
#
_symmetry.space_group_name_H-M   'P 1'
#
loop_
_entity.id
_entity.type
_entity.pdbx_description
1 polymer ?
#
loop_
_entity_poly.entity_id
_entity_poly.type
_entity_poly.pdbx_seq_one_letter_code
_entity_poly.pdbx_strand_id
1 'polypeptide(L)'
;MVAGALAGSTVVLPGVAAADEGVSVTGRLVQAVPDVEQHGALAPETLAWVETAQGAVPVAGGDVEDVPSGSSVRLTVDGPADGATAERPLDVVSTDAVTPPPVQPPLSGPVTNEVTIALVAPAGATPDTDVTAAQVAALVAGPVAQYWSGQTGGAIRVGVGAVHEEWVSTAAACAEARVLWNEVATAVRFQPGPGKHLLLYLSGGAKSDPNCAYALAEIGSGAGTGGRLYVRERLAKPEQLASSIAHELGHNFGLNHSSGLQCDGAVESGACRTAGYRDYYDVMGVTWAQVGSLNPAQAALLGVLPAAREQRLTVADATTAVTLAPASAPAGTRALRLTDAEGTDYWLEYRTATGQDAWLGTAANRYKLETGVLVRRSAGYPDTSLLLDGTPSSAAGWDADFRSALPVGVPVPLSGGDFTVTLRAATAAGAVLDVVPTAPAPGTAAAPAAPRERGTGRVLPSTATADAAAAAAAAAAAPAPQAAPLPMPWYPDVDASALTRSTRLEPVAETTASGGLLVAGAGAALAGATLLLVRRMRAARLR
;
A
#
# COMPACT_ATOMS: atom_id res chain seq x y z
N MET A 1 83.18 -33.77 -21.49
CA MET A 1 82.21 -34.72 -20.93
C MET A 1 81.15 -33.92 -20.21
N VAL A 2 79.90 -34.05 -20.64
CA VAL A 2 78.72 -33.35 -20.13
C VAL A 2 78.07 -34.23 -19.05
N ALA A 3 77.72 -33.67 -17.90
CA ALA A 3 76.82 -34.31 -16.93
C ALA A 3 75.74 -33.29 -16.56
N GLY A 4 74.51 -33.57 -17.00
CA GLY A 4 73.33 -32.74 -16.80
C GLY A 4 72.68 -32.97 -15.44
N ALA A 5 72.21 -31.89 -14.82
CA ALA A 5 71.41 -31.89 -13.61
C ALA A 5 69.92 -31.99 -13.98
N LEU A 6 69.22 -32.94 -13.35
CA LEU A 6 67.77 -33.12 -13.44
C LEU A 6 67.08 -32.22 -12.41
N ALA A 7 66.25 -31.29 -12.88
CA ALA A 7 65.34 -30.51 -12.06
C ALA A 7 64.02 -31.28 -11.90
N GLY A 8 63.65 -31.60 -10.66
CA GLY A 8 62.37 -32.21 -10.32
C GLY A 8 61.28 -31.14 -10.21
N SER A 9 60.21 -31.29 -10.99
CA SER A 9 59.01 -30.46 -10.91
C SER A 9 58.10 -30.93 -9.76
N THR A 10 57.92 -30.08 -8.74
CA THR A 10 56.87 -30.22 -7.73
C THR A 10 55.53 -29.80 -8.34
N VAL A 11 54.59 -30.76 -8.43
CA VAL A 11 53.19 -30.50 -8.80
C VAL A 11 52.50 -29.90 -7.57
N VAL A 12 52.12 -28.63 -7.66
CA VAL A 12 51.21 -27.98 -6.71
C VAL A 12 49.79 -28.30 -7.16
N LEU A 13 49.08 -29.10 -6.38
CA LEU A 13 47.64 -29.28 -6.56
C LEU A 13 46.94 -27.95 -6.23
N PRO A 14 45.98 -27.48 -7.04
CA PRO A 14 45.21 -26.29 -6.69
C PRO A 14 44.37 -26.63 -5.45
N GLY A 15 44.58 -25.86 -4.38
CA GLY A 15 43.72 -25.90 -3.20
C GLY A 15 42.31 -25.56 -3.63
N VAL A 16 41.39 -26.49 -3.38
CA VAL A 16 39.95 -26.22 -3.44
C VAL A 16 39.70 -25.16 -2.38
N ALA A 17 39.27 -23.97 -2.78
CA ALA A 17 38.78 -22.97 -1.85
C ALA A 17 37.65 -23.63 -1.04
N ALA A 18 37.77 -23.63 0.28
CA ALA A 18 36.64 -23.95 1.15
C ALA A 18 35.54 -22.94 0.81
N ALA A 19 34.42 -23.43 0.28
CA ALA A 19 33.21 -22.63 0.21
C ALA A 19 32.79 -22.33 1.65
N ASP A 20 32.47 -21.08 1.96
CA ASP A 20 31.91 -20.69 3.25
C ASP A 20 30.74 -21.63 3.58
N GLU A 21 30.83 -22.31 4.74
CA GLU A 21 29.88 -23.34 5.18
C GLU A 21 28.58 -22.69 5.67
N GLY A 22 27.81 -22.09 4.76
CA GLY A 22 26.44 -21.65 5.04
C GLY A 22 25.48 -22.84 5.17
N VAL A 23 24.41 -22.67 5.96
CA VAL A 23 23.38 -23.71 6.14
C VAL A 23 22.26 -23.51 5.12
N SER A 24 21.87 -24.57 4.43
CA SER A 24 20.76 -24.49 3.48
C SER A 24 19.39 -24.57 4.18
N VAL A 25 18.55 -23.57 3.93
CA VAL A 25 17.18 -23.46 4.43
C VAL A 25 16.23 -23.58 3.25
N THR A 26 15.31 -24.54 3.30
CA THR A 26 14.29 -24.73 2.26
C THR A 26 12.90 -24.60 2.86
N GLY A 27 12.05 -23.78 2.24
CA GLY A 27 10.70 -23.56 2.69
C GLY A 27 9.99 -22.47 1.92
N ARG A 28 8.90 -21.95 2.48
CA ARG A 28 8.13 -20.85 1.89
C ARG A 28 8.62 -19.52 2.47
N LEU A 29 9.04 -18.59 1.62
CA LEU A 29 9.36 -17.23 2.04
C LEU A 29 8.08 -16.50 2.46
N VAL A 30 8.11 -15.86 3.62
CA VAL A 30 7.07 -14.93 4.08
C VAL A 30 7.73 -13.62 4.41
N GLN A 31 7.13 -12.52 3.94
CA GLN A 31 7.53 -11.16 4.26
C GLN A 31 6.38 -10.46 4.98
N ALA A 32 6.69 -9.59 5.93
CA ALA A 32 5.73 -8.76 6.64
C ALA A 32 6.25 -7.34 6.83
N VAL A 33 5.41 -6.36 6.50
CA VAL A 33 5.83 -4.96 6.35
C VAL A 33 5.28 -4.13 7.51
N PRO A 34 6.17 -3.56 8.36
CA PRO A 34 5.75 -2.70 9.46
C PRO A 34 5.35 -1.30 8.96
N ASP A 35 4.23 -0.78 9.45
CA ASP A 35 3.80 0.62 9.28
C ASP A 35 4.38 1.52 10.38
N VAL A 36 4.57 2.79 10.07
CA VAL A 36 5.11 3.84 10.95
C VAL A 36 4.07 4.91 11.25
N GLU A 37 4.03 5.36 12.50
CA GLU A 37 3.10 6.43 12.92
C GLU A 37 3.45 7.79 12.27
N GLN A 38 4.69 7.99 11.83
CA GLN A 38 5.18 9.27 11.29
C GLN A 38 5.26 9.30 9.77
N HIS A 39 4.66 10.34 9.19
CA HIS A 39 4.68 10.62 7.76
C HIS A 39 6.08 10.99 7.25
N GLY A 40 6.48 10.43 6.10
CA GLY A 40 7.75 10.77 5.44
C GLY A 40 9.00 10.23 6.14
N ALA A 41 8.84 9.36 7.15
CA ALA A 41 9.94 8.58 7.68
C ALA A 41 10.41 7.54 6.66
N LEU A 42 11.66 7.08 6.80
CA LEU A 42 12.11 5.88 6.10
C LEU A 42 11.24 4.70 6.56
N ALA A 43 10.74 3.90 5.62
CA ALA A 43 10.02 2.68 5.96
C ALA A 43 10.92 1.79 6.82
N PRO A 44 10.42 1.13 7.87
CA PRO A 44 11.25 0.25 8.68
C PRO A 44 11.70 -0.95 7.85
N GLU A 45 12.79 -1.59 8.29
CA GLU A 45 13.20 -2.86 7.71
C GLU A 45 12.05 -3.86 7.79
N THR A 46 11.77 -4.50 6.66
CA THR A 46 10.75 -5.53 6.60
C THR A 46 11.21 -6.81 7.25
N LEU A 47 10.26 -7.47 7.88
CA LEU A 47 10.47 -8.75 8.51
C LEU A 47 10.36 -9.84 7.43
N ALA A 48 11.32 -10.75 7.39
CA ALA A 48 11.27 -11.90 6.50
C ALA A 48 11.63 -13.18 7.25
N TRP A 49 11.00 -14.29 6.87
CA TRP A 49 11.33 -15.61 7.36
C TRP A 49 11.00 -16.69 6.34
N VAL A 50 11.69 -17.83 6.45
CA VAL A 50 11.37 -19.03 5.69
C VAL A 50 10.58 -19.98 6.59
N GLU A 51 9.33 -20.27 6.23
CA GLU A 51 8.52 -21.30 6.87
C GLU A 51 8.99 -22.69 6.42
N THR A 52 9.60 -23.44 7.34
CA THR A 52 10.07 -24.82 7.11
C THR A 52 9.20 -25.83 7.86
N ALA A 53 9.41 -27.13 7.62
CA ALA A 53 8.73 -28.19 8.37
C ALA A 53 9.11 -28.22 9.87
N GLN A 54 10.26 -27.64 10.22
CA GLN A 54 10.81 -27.61 11.57
C GLN A 54 10.48 -26.31 12.32
N GLY A 55 9.90 -25.32 11.64
CA GLY A 55 9.61 -24.00 12.18
C GLY A 55 10.01 -22.88 11.21
N ALA A 56 9.79 -21.63 11.60
CA ALA A 56 10.22 -20.51 10.78
C ALA A 56 11.65 -20.09 11.12
N VAL A 57 12.42 -19.77 10.09
CA VAL A 57 13.80 -19.27 10.19
C VAL A 57 13.81 -17.80 9.77
N PRO A 58 14.00 -16.84 10.71
CA PRO A 58 14.11 -15.42 10.38
C PRO A 58 15.33 -15.15 9.49
N VAL A 59 15.15 -14.35 8.44
CA VAL A 59 16.21 -13.94 7.51
C VAL A 59 16.19 -12.44 7.29
N ALA A 60 17.33 -11.84 6.95
CA ALA A 60 17.43 -10.42 6.66
C ALA A 60 16.53 -10.05 5.47
N GLY A 61 15.61 -9.11 5.67
CA GLY A 61 14.60 -8.75 4.67
C GLY A 61 15.21 -8.13 3.40
N GLY A 62 16.26 -7.34 3.53
CA GLY A 62 16.96 -6.71 2.41
C GLY A 62 17.60 -7.73 1.46
N ASP A 63 18.02 -8.89 1.97
CA ASP A 63 18.66 -9.91 1.11
C ASP A 63 17.66 -10.70 0.25
N VAL A 64 16.36 -10.54 0.53
CA VAL A 64 15.25 -11.24 -0.16
C VAL A 64 14.22 -10.27 -0.74
N GLU A 65 14.55 -8.99 -0.86
CA GLU A 65 13.66 -7.93 -1.35
C GLU A 65 13.16 -8.19 -2.79
N ASP A 66 14.00 -8.82 -3.61
CA ASP A 66 13.71 -9.21 -5.00
C ASP A 66 12.92 -10.52 -5.13
N VAL A 67 12.69 -11.24 -4.02
CA VAL A 67 12.00 -12.53 -4.03
C VAL A 67 10.54 -12.35 -3.63
N PRO A 68 9.57 -12.70 -4.49
CA PRO A 68 8.15 -12.53 -4.14
C PRO A 68 7.77 -13.33 -2.89
N SER A 69 7.10 -12.68 -1.93
CA SER A 69 6.48 -13.35 -0.79
C SER A 69 5.60 -14.52 -1.23
N GLY A 70 5.66 -15.62 -0.49
CA GLY A 70 4.98 -16.87 -0.79
C GLY A 70 5.74 -17.80 -1.74
N SER A 71 6.88 -17.37 -2.31
CA SER A 71 7.74 -18.24 -3.11
C SER A 71 8.28 -19.41 -2.30
N SER A 72 8.43 -20.57 -2.93
CA SER A 72 9.25 -21.65 -2.38
C SER A 72 10.71 -21.36 -2.68
N VAL A 73 11.53 -21.28 -1.65
CA VAL A 73 12.93 -20.88 -1.74
C VAL A 73 13.86 -21.95 -1.18
N ARG A 74 15.06 -21.99 -1.74
CA ARG A 74 16.25 -22.58 -1.10
C ARG A 74 17.26 -21.47 -0.92
N LEU A 75 17.51 -21.11 0.33
CA LEU A 75 18.48 -20.08 0.72
C LEU A 75 19.68 -20.75 1.39
N THR A 76 20.86 -20.17 1.23
CA THR A 76 22.02 -20.46 2.06
C THR A 76 22.18 -19.28 3.03
N VAL A 77 22.19 -19.57 4.34
CA VAL A 77 22.25 -18.55 5.39
C VAL A 77 23.51 -18.67 6.23
N ASP A 78 23.96 -17.55 6.77
CA ASP A 78 25.09 -17.48 7.69
C ASP A 78 24.64 -17.73 9.13
N GLY A 79 24.83 -18.96 9.60
CA GLY A 79 24.54 -19.36 10.98
C GLY A 79 23.62 -20.58 11.09
N PRO A 80 23.29 -20.99 12.33
CA PRO A 80 22.49 -22.17 12.56
C PRO A 80 21.02 -21.90 12.17
N ALA A 81 20.45 -22.78 11.35
CA ALA A 81 19.09 -22.65 10.81
C ALA A 81 17.98 -23.16 11.75
N ASP A 82 18.29 -23.46 13.01
CA ASP A 82 17.30 -23.78 14.03
C ASP A 82 16.70 -22.48 14.58
N GLY A 83 15.76 -21.88 13.82
CA GLY A 83 15.12 -20.57 14.09
C GLY A 83 14.44 -20.35 15.46
N ALA A 84 14.70 -21.23 16.45
CA ALA A 84 14.44 -21.07 17.86
C ALA A 84 15.57 -20.36 18.64
N THR A 85 16.81 -20.28 18.12
CA THR A 85 17.98 -19.71 18.85
C THR A 85 18.51 -18.41 18.25
N ALA A 86 18.07 -18.00 17.06
CA ALA A 86 18.56 -16.79 16.40
C ALA A 86 17.99 -15.53 17.07
N GLU A 87 18.84 -14.79 17.80
CA GLU A 87 18.50 -13.49 18.43
C GLU A 87 18.25 -12.38 17.40
N ARG A 88 18.69 -12.58 16.15
CA ARG A 88 18.55 -11.65 15.02
C ARG A 88 18.26 -12.44 13.73
N PRO A 89 17.67 -11.80 12.70
CA PRO A 89 17.52 -12.42 11.39
C PRO A 89 18.88 -12.85 10.81
N LEU A 90 18.91 -14.02 10.15
CA LEU A 90 20.12 -14.55 9.53
C LEU A 90 20.37 -13.88 8.17
N ASP A 91 21.63 -13.53 7.89
CA ASP A 91 22.03 -12.99 6.59
C ASP A 91 21.94 -14.09 5.52
N VAL A 92 21.47 -13.72 4.32
CA VAL A 92 21.32 -14.66 3.21
C VAL A 92 22.54 -14.52 2.28
N VAL A 93 23.35 -15.57 2.24
CA VAL A 93 24.56 -15.64 1.41
C VAL A 93 24.22 -15.85 -0.06
N SER A 94 23.25 -16.74 -0.32
CA SER A 94 22.81 -17.02 -1.68
C SER A 94 21.37 -17.50 -1.73
N THR A 95 20.72 -17.18 -2.86
CA THR A 95 19.38 -17.66 -3.22
C THR A 95 19.53 -18.72 -4.30
N ASP A 96 19.65 -19.99 -3.90
CA ASP A 96 20.02 -21.10 -4.79
C ASP A 96 18.86 -21.55 -5.69
N ALA A 97 17.62 -21.41 -5.21
CA ALA A 97 16.43 -21.71 -6.00
C ALA A 97 15.24 -20.85 -5.55
N VAL A 98 14.48 -20.37 -6.53
CA VAL A 98 13.20 -19.67 -6.31
C VAL A 98 12.16 -20.28 -7.22
N THR A 99 11.06 -20.75 -6.64
CA THR A 99 9.83 -21.08 -7.36
C THR A 99 8.77 -20.07 -6.94
N PRO A 100 8.25 -19.25 -7.87
CA PRO A 100 7.20 -18.27 -7.56
C PRO A 100 5.98 -18.92 -6.89
N PRO A 101 5.22 -18.16 -6.07
CA PRO A 101 3.98 -18.68 -5.50
C PRO A 101 3.02 -19.10 -6.63
N PRO A 102 2.24 -20.18 -6.43
CA PRO A 102 1.22 -20.56 -7.39
C PRO A 102 0.18 -19.44 -7.49
N VAL A 103 -0.26 -19.14 -8.71
CA VAL A 103 -1.37 -18.21 -8.94
C VAL A 103 -2.62 -18.80 -8.30
N GLN A 104 -3.16 -18.12 -7.29
CA GLN A 104 -4.38 -18.58 -6.65
C GLN A 104 -5.59 -18.31 -7.55
N PRO A 105 -6.55 -19.24 -7.63
CA PRO A 105 -7.78 -18.99 -8.37
C PRO A 105 -8.58 -17.85 -7.70
N PRO A 106 -9.35 -17.08 -8.47
CA PRO A 106 -10.20 -16.04 -7.89
C PRO A 106 -11.22 -16.67 -6.94
N LEU A 107 -11.36 -16.08 -5.76
CA LEU A 107 -12.35 -16.49 -4.77
C LEU A 107 -13.74 -16.03 -5.20
N SER A 108 -14.76 -16.84 -4.89
CA SER A 108 -16.15 -16.60 -5.27
C SER A 108 -17.10 -16.78 -4.07
N GLY A 109 -18.36 -16.35 -4.21
CA GLY A 109 -19.34 -16.35 -3.11
C GLY A 109 -19.76 -14.93 -2.73
N PRO A 110 -20.44 -14.70 -1.58
CA PRO A 110 -20.79 -13.37 -1.08
C PRO A 110 -19.64 -12.69 -0.29
N VAL A 111 -18.75 -13.48 0.31
CA VAL A 111 -17.50 -13.05 0.95
C VAL A 111 -16.35 -13.77 0.25
N THR A 112 -15.34 -13.02 -0.22
CA THR A 112 -14.10 -13.63 -0.73
C THR A 112 -13.02 -13.68 0.33
N ASN A 113 -12.97 -12.65 1.19
CA ASN A 113 -11.93 -12.48 2.19
C ASN A 113 -12.59 -12.34 3.57
N GLU A 114 -12.48 -13.37 4.39
CA GLU A 114 -13.07 -13.47 5.71
C GLU A 114 -12.04 -13.12 6.79
N VAL A 115 -12.40 -12.19 7.67
CA VAL A 115 -11.52 -11.68 8.73
C VAL A 115 -11.96 -12.23 10.08
N THR A 116 -11.09 -13.04 10.68
CA THR A 116 -11.19 -13.44 12.09
C THR A 116 -10.59 -12.34 12.96
N ILE A 117 -11.29 -11.93 14.01
CA ILE A 117 -10.94 -10.75 14.82
C ILE A 117 -10.65 -11.19 16.25
N ALA A 118 -9.54 -10.71 16.80
CA ALA A 118 -9.18 -10.89 18.20
C ALA A 118 -8.69 -9.57 18.83
N LEU A 119 -9.13 -9.30 20.05
CA LEU A 119 -8.56 -8.24 20.88
C LEU A 119 -7.37 -8.82 21.64
N VAL A 120 -6.23 -8.13 21.64
CA VAL A 120 -4.96 -8.67 22.15
C VAL A 120 -4.26 -7.69 23.06
N ALA A 121 -3.94 -8.13 24.26
CA ALA A 121 -3.04 -7.43 25.18
C ALA A 121 -1.67 -8.15 25.14
N PRO A 122 -0.69 -7.61 24.40
CA PRO A 122 0.66 -8.17 24.37
C PRO A 122 1.31 -8.19 25.74
N ALA A 123 2.41 -8.93 25.89
CA ALA A 123 3.18 -8.94 27.12
C ALA A 123 3.54 -7.51 27.58
N GLY A 124 3.25 -7.21 28.86
CA GLY A 124 3.44 -5.89 29.44
C GLY A 124 2.33 -4.88 29.17
N ALA A 125 1.33 -5.21 28.34
CA ALA A 125 0.15 -4.38 28.11
C ALA A 125 -1.07 -4.89 28.88
N THR A 126 -2.05 -4.01 29.11
CA THR A 126 -3.32 -4.34 29.74
C THR A 126 -4.48 -4.16 28.75
N PRO A 127 -5.53 -4.99 28.80
CA PRO A 127 -6.75 -4.80 28.01
C PRO A 127 -7.33 -3.39 28.11
N ASP A 128 -7.80 -2.86 26.99
CA ASP A 128 -8.56 -1.60 26.99
C ASP A 128 -9.99 -1.86 27.47
N THR A 129 -10.48 -1.04 28.40
CA THR A 129 -11.79 -1.26 29.05
C THR A 129 -12.98 -0.77 28.22
N ASP A 130 -12.73 0.09 27.23
CA ASP A 130 -13.74 0.77 26.40
C ASP A 130 -13.82 0.20 24.97
N VAL A 131 -13.06 -0.86 24.70
CA VAL A 131 -12.96 -1.51 23.39
C VAL A 131 -13.59 -2.90 23.42
N THR A 132 -14.45 -3.18 22.44
CA THR A 132 -15.06 -4.50 22.23
C THR A 132 -14.77 -5.03 20.83
N ALA A 133 -14.78 -6.35 20.68
CA ALA A 133 -14.51 -7.00 19.40
C ALA A 133 -15.59 -6.65 18.37
N ALA A 134 -16.84 -6.47 18.83
CA ALA A 134 -17.95 -5.99 18.02
C ALA A 134 -17.70 -4.59 17.40
N GLN A 135 -17.04 -3.66 18.09
CA GLN A 135 -16.70 -2.36 17.53
C GLN A 135 -15.70 -2.49 16.38
N VAL A 136 -14.67 -3.33 16.55
CA VAL A 136 -13.68 -3.61 15.49
C VAL A 136 -14.35 -4.34 14.32
N ALA A 137 -15.21 -5.31 14.60
CA ALA A 137 -15.99 -6.02 13.58
C ALA A 137 -16.90 -5.09 12.77
N ALA A 138 -17.49 -4.07 13.40
CA ALA A 138 -18.29 -3.08 12.69
C ALA A 138 -17.46 -2.24 11.69
N LEU A 139 -16.19 -1.94 12.01
CA LEU A 139 -15.29 -1.27 11.06
C LEU A 139 -14.94 -2.16 9.88
N VAL A 140 -14.67 -3.44 10.14
CA VAL A 140 -14.38 -4.44 9.10
C VAL A 140 -15.59 -4.64 8.18
N ALA A 141 -16.78 -4.86 8.75
CA ALA A 141 -18.02 -5.11 7.99
C ALA A 141 -18.58 -3.86 7.29
N GLY A 142 -18.22 -2.66 7.76
CA GLY A 142 -18.67 -1.39 7.22
C GLY A 142 -17.63 -0.77 6.29
N PRO A 143 -16.89 0.27 6.75
CA PRO A 143 -16.01 1.06 5.89
C PRO A 143 -14.94 0.25 5.16
N VAL A 144 -14.33 -0.76 5.81
CA VAL A 144 -13.28 -1.58 5.17
C VAL A 144 -13.86 -2.43 4.03
N ALA A 145 -14.96 -3.13 4.28
CA ALA A 145 -15.64 -3.93 3.26
C ALA A 145 -16.17 -3.07 2.11
N GLN A 146 -16.74 -1.90 2.41
CA GLN A 146 -17.22 -0.95 1.41
C GLN A 146 -16.09 -0.44 0.53
N TYR A 147 -14.94 -0.10 1.12
CA TYR A 147 -13.76 0.36 0.38
C TYR A 147 -13.30 -0.71 -0.61
N TRP A 148 -12.94 -1.90 -0.13
CA TRP A 148 -12.38 -2.94 -0.98
C TRP A 148 -13.36 -3.41 -2.06
N SER A 149 -14.64 -3.59 -1.71
CA SER A 149 -15.66 -3.98 -2.69
C SER A 149 -15.87 -2.89 -3.75
N GLY A 150 -15.97 -1.63 -3.34
CA GLY A 150 -16.17 -0.50 -4.25
C GLY A 150 -14.97 -0.27 -5.19
N GLN A 151 -13.75 -0.32 -4.66
CA GLN A 151 -12.53 -0.07 -5.44
C GLN A 151 -12.18 -1.20 -6.42
N THR A 152 -12.63 -2.42 -6.14
CA THR A 152 -12.30 -3.62 -6.93
C THR A 152 -13.46 -4.13 -7.78
N GLY A 153 -14.58 -3.39 -7.82
CA GLY A 153 -15.79 -3.84 -8.53
C GLY A 153 -16.36 -5.15 -7.98
N GLY A 154 -16.16 -5.42 -6.69
CA GLY A 154 -16.61 -6.64 -6.01
C GLY A 154 -15.71 -7.87 -6.19
N ALA A 155 -14.51 -7.72 -6.78
CA ALA A 155 -13.54 -8.80 -6.82
C ALA A 155 -12.99 -9.15 -5.43
N ILE A 156 -12.83 -8.14 -4.56
CA ILE A 156 -12.49 -8.29 -3.14
C ILE A 156 -13.71 -7.89 -2.32
N ARG A 157 -14.32 -8.87 -1.64
CA ARG A 157 -15.45 -8.68 -0.73
C ARG A 157 -15.06 -9.15 0.65
N VAL A 158 -14.67 -8.20 1.48
CA VAL A 158 -14.27 -8.44 2.87
C VAL A 158 -15.52 -8.70 3.71
N GLY A 159 -15.46 -9.71 4.58
CA GLY A 159 -16.51 -10.05 5.52
C GLY A 159 -15.92 -10.44 6.88
N VAL A 160 -16.73 -10.31 7.93
CA VAL A 160 -16.34 -10.75 9.28
C VAL A 160 -16.60 -12.25 9.42
N GLY A 161 -15.59 -12.98 9.87
CA GLY A 161 -15.67 -14.40 10.23
C GLY A 161 -15.91 -14.56 11.72
N ALA A 162 -15.08 -15.37 12.38
CA ALA A 162 -15.12 -15.53 13.82
C ALA A 162 -14.67 -14.26 14.55
N VAL A 163 -15.39 -13.90 15.61
CA VAL A 163 -15.06 -12.77 16.49
C VAL A 163 -14.79 -13.33 17.89
N HIS A 164 -13.59 -13.12 18.40
CA HIS A 164 -13.23 -13.49 19.76
C HIS A 164 -13.50 -12.29 20.68
N GLU A 165 -14.56 -12.39 21.49
CA GLU A 165 -15.07 -11.28 22.31
C GLU A 165 -14.18 -10.97 23.52
N GLU A 166 -13.47 -11.97 24.04
CA GLU A 166 -12.57 -11.82 25.18
C GLU A 166 -11.19 -11.32 24.74
N TRP A 167 -10.50 -10.61 25.63
CA TRP A 167 -9.12 -10.21 25.37
C TRP A 167 -8.18 -11.40 25.52
N VAL A 168 -7.35 -11.63 24.51
CA VAL A 168 -6.24 -12.58 24.57
C VAL A 168 -5.03 -11.87 25.17
N SER A 169 -4.58 -12.33 26.34
CA SER A 169 -3.29 -11.93 26.90
C SER A 169 -2.21 -12.88 26.40
N THR A 170 -1.13 -12.35 25.84
CA THR A 170 -0.04 -13.16 25.25
C THR A 170 1.22 -13.10 26.09
N ALA A 171 2.05 -14.14 25.97
CA ALA A 171 3.40 -14.13 26.52
C ALA A 171 4.39 -13.40 25.60
N ALA A 172 4.12 -13.40 24.29
CA ALA A 172 4.85 -12.60 23.31
C ALA A 172 4.61 -11.09 23.47
N ALA A 173 5.67 -10.32 23.30
CA ALA A 173 5.62 -8.87 23.16
C ALA A 173 5.20 -8.46 21.73
N CYS A 174 4.85 -7.18 21.54
CA CYS A 174 4.44 -6.68 20.22
C CYS A 174 5.58 -6.75 19.19
N ALA A 175 6.83 -6.52 19.62
CA ALA A 175 8.01 -6.65 18.77
C ALA A 175 8.21 -8.08 18.21
N GLU A 176 7.61 -9.09 18.83
CA GLU A 176 7.71 -10.51 18.44
C GLU A 176 6.52 -10.93 17.58
N ALA A 177 6.20 -10.13 16.55
CA ALA A 177 4.97 -10.24 15.76
C ALA A 177 4.60 -11.67 15.32
N ARG A 178 5.58 -12.46 14.86
CA ARG A 178 5.37 -13.86 14.45
C ARG A 178 4.89 -14.73 15.60
N VAL A 179 5.52 -14.60 16.77
CA VAL A 179 5.16 -15.37 17.97
C VAL A 179 3.79 -14.92 18.48
N LEU A 180 3.57 -13.60 18.51
CA LEU A 180 2.29 -12.98 18.86
C LEU A 180 1.14 -13.54 18.00
N TRP A 181 1.27 -13.53 16.68
CA TRP A 181 0.26 -14.09 15.80
C TRP A 181 0.01 -15.58 16.02
N ASN A 182 1.07 -16.37 16.26
CA ASN A 182 0.93 -17.82 16.48
C ASN A 182 0.22 -18.14 17.80
N GLU A 183 0.52 -17.41 18.87
CA GLU A 183 -0.16 -17.54 20.16
C GLU A 183 -1.65 -17.23 20.01
N VAL A 184 -1.98 -16.10 19.38
CA VAL A 184 -3.38 -15.68 19.21
C VAL A 184 -4.12 -16.60 18.24
N ALA A 185 -3.51 -17.00 17.12
CA ALA A 185 -4.11 -17.95 16.18
C ALA A 185 -4.48 -19.27 16.88
N THR A 186 -3.63 -19.74 17.79
CA THR A 186 -3.92 -20.92 18.62
C THR A 186 -5.07 -20.67 19.58
N ALA A 187 -5.05 -19.54 20.31
CA ALA A 187 -6.07 -19.18 21.30
C ALA A 187 -7.47 -19.08 20.67
N VAL A 188 -7.58 -18.45 19.50
CA VAL A 188 -8.85 -18.24 18.79
C VAL A 188 -9.16 -19.35 17.77
N ARG A 189 -8.30 -20.37 17.68
CA ARG A 189 -8.41 -21.51 16.75
C ARG A 189 -8.49 -21.09 15.28
N PHE A 190 -7.83 -19.99 14.92
CA PHE A 190 -7.73 -19.53 13.54
C PHE A 190 -7.06 -20.61 12.68
N GLN A 191 -7.60 -20.82 11.48
CA GLN A 191 -7.02 -21.70 10.47
C GLN A 191 -6.64 -20.86 9.25
N PRO A 192 -5.34 -20.75 8.91
CA PRO A 192 -4.92 -20.02 7.72
C PRO A 192 -5.39 -20.73 6.45
N GLY A 193 -5.61 -19.96 5.40
CA GLY A 193 -6.01 -20.49 4.10
C GLY A 193 -6.40 -19.36 3.14
N PRO A 194 -6.72 -19.70 1.87
CA PRO A 194 -7.16 -18.73 0.88
C PRO A 194 -8.33 -17.88 1.41
N GLY A 195 -8.15 -16.56 1.34
CA GLY A 195 -9.12 -15.57 1.79
C GLY A 195 -9.42 -15.60 3.29
N LYS A 196 -8.56 -16.22 4.11
CA LYS A 196 -8.70 -16.20 5.57
C LYS A 196 -7.68 -15.26 6.17
N HIS A 197 -8.17 -14.25 6.88
CA HIS A 197 -7.35 -13.23 7.52
C HIS A 197 -7.48 -13.31 9.04
N LEU A 198 -6.38 -13.12 9.75
CA LEU A 198 -6.37 -12.94 11.21
C LEU A 198 -5.98 -11.50 11.54
N LEU A 199 -6.96 -10.72 12.01
CA LEU A 199 -6.78 -9.35 12.48
C LEU A 199 -6.65 -9.32 14.00
N LEU A 200 -5.49 -8.85 14.48
CA LEU A 200 -5.29 -8.53 15.88
C LEU A 200 -5.49 -7.03 16.13
N TYR A 201 -6.43 -6.68 17.00
CA TYR A 201 -6.51 -5.35 17.57
C TYR A 201 -5.65 -5.32 18.83
N LEU A 202 -4.53 -4.60 18.80
CA LEU A 202 -3.64 -4.50 19.95
C LEU A 202 -4.13 -3.43 20.93
N SER A 203 -4.08 -3.72 22.23
CA SER A 203 -4.44 -2.76 23.27
C SER A 203 -3.62 -1.47 23.15
N GLY A 204 -4.19 -0.35 23.58
CA GLY A 204 -3.50 0.94 23.64
C GLY A 204 -2.25 0.92 24.52
N GLY A 205 -2.17 -0.02 25.47
CA GLY A 205 -0.98 -0.30 26.28
C GLY A 205 0.23 -0.74 25.46
N ALA A 206 0.03 -1.37 24.30
CA ALA A 206 1.12 -1.76 23.40
C ALA A 206 1.90 -0.55 22.85
N LYS A 207 1.34 0.66 22.92
CA LYS A 207 2.03 1.89 22.49
C LYS A 207 3.28 2.21 23.32
N SER A 208 3.39 1.73 24.56
CA SER A 208 4.58 1.96 25.38
C SER A 208 5.79 1.13 24.98
N ASP A 209 5.61 0.10 24.14
CA ASP A 209 6.72 -0.66 23.56
C ASP A 209 7.28 0.11 22.34
N PRO A 210 8.53 0.63 22.42
CA PRO A 210 9.14 1.39 21.32
C PRO A 210 9.42 0.53 20.08
N ASN A 211 9.45 -0.81 20.23
CA ASN A 211 9.71 -1.76 19.16
C ASN A 211 8.42 -2.32 18.54
N CYS A 212 7.26 -1.85 19.01
CA CYS A 212 5.96 -2.20 18.45
C CYS A 212 5.66 -1.33 17.24
N ALA A 213 5.52 -1.94 16.06
CA ALA A 213 5.15 -1.22 14.84
C ALA A 213 3.75 -0.59 14.97
N TYR A 214 3.48 0.47 14.20
CA TYR A 214 2.16 1.12 14.19
C TYR A 214 1.05 0.16 13.71
N ALA A 215 1.32 -0.53 12.62
CA ALA A 215 0.59 -1.68 12.15
C ALA A 215 1.58 -2.62 11.47
N LEU A 216 1.17 -3.83 11.15
CA LEU A 216 2.01 -4.81 10.48
C LEU A 216 1.13 -5.86 9.82
N ALA A 217 1.49 -6.26 8.60
CA ALA A 217 0.81 -7.33 7.89
C ALA A 217 1.78 -8.19 7.10
N GLU A 218 1.43 -9.47 6.96
CA GLU A 218 2.05 -10.35 5.97
C GLU A 218 1.72 -9.90 4.55
N ILE A 219 2.69 -9.98 3.64
CA ILE A 219 2.48 -9.74 2.21
C ILE A 219 1.97 -11.03 1.55
N GLY A 220 0.78 -10.96 0.97
CA GLY A 220 0.22 -12.03 0.17
C GLY A 220 0.78 -12.08 -1.26
N SER A 221 0.45 -13.13 -2.00
CA SER A 221 0.83 -13.28 -3.41
C SER A 221 -0.31 -12.87 -4.37
N GLY A 222 -1.36 -12.24 -3.86
CA GLY A 222 -2.56 -11.87 -4.61
C GLY A 222 -3.82 -11.74 -3.75
N ALA A 223 -4.90 -11.25 -4.37
CA ALA A 223 -6.15 -10.81 -3.74
C ALA A 223 -6.90 -11.84 -2.87
N GLY A 224 -6.60 -13.13 -3.03
CA GLY A 224 -7.22 -14.23 -2.29
C GLY A 224 -6.26 -14.97 -1.36
N THR A 225 -5.06 -14.46 -1.09
CA THR A 225 -4.03 -15.22 -0.36
C THR A 225 -4.43 -15.54 1.08
N GLY A 226 -5.14 -14.61 1.75
CA GLY A 226 -5.24 -14.62 3.21
C GLY A 226 -3.99 -14.04 3.86
N GLY A 227 -3.93 -14.05 5.19
CA GLY A 227 -2.74 -13.58 5.91
C GLY A 227 -3.03 -13.12 7.34
N ARG A 228 -1.98 -12.71 8.04
CA ARG A 228 -2.06 -12.17 9.39
C ARG A 228 -1.74 -10.68 9.37
N LEU A 229 -2.40 -9.93 10.23
CA LEU A 229 -2.20 -8.50 10.41
C LEU A 229 -2.48 -8.08 11.86
N TYR A 230 -1.88 -6.98 12.29
CA TYR A 230 -2.28 -6.30 13.51
C TYR A 230 -2.33 -4.79 13.33
N VAL A 231 -3.17 -4.14 14.13
CA VAL A 231 -3.28 -2.67 14.21
C VAL A 231 -3.32 -2.24 15.67
N ARG A 232 -2.79 -1.06 15.98
CA ARG A 232 -2.90 -0.45 17.32
C ARG A 232 -3.50 0.97 17.32
N GLU A 233 -4.05 1.42 16.19
CA GLU A 233 -4.76 2.70 16.14
C GLU A 233 -5.97 2.66 17.09
N ARG A 234 -6.18 3.76 17.81
CA ARG A 234 -7.21 3.82 18.84
C ARG A 234 -8.59 3.92 18.21
N LEU A 235 -9.54 3.20 18.79
CA LEU A 235 -10.95 3.27 18.40
C LEU A 235 -11.58 4.66 18.54
N ALA A 236 -10.98 5.56 19.33
CA ALA A 236 -11.35 6.98 19.39
C ALA A 236 -11.21 7.70 18.03
N LYS A 237 -10.49 7.11 17.06
CA LYS A 237 -10.38 7.58 15.67
C LYS A 237 -10.85 6.48 14.70
N PRO A 238 -12.15 6.18 14.64
CA PRO A 238 -12.66 5.02 13.90
C PRO A 238 -12.36 5.08 12.40
N GLU A 239 -12.35 6.27 11.80
CA GLU A 239 -12.00 6.47 10.37
C GLU A 239 -10.54 6.11 10.08
N GLN A 240 -9.62 6.55 10.95
CA GLN A 240 -8.18 6.25 10.80
C GLN A 240 -7.89 4.77 11.08
N LEU A 241 -8.58 4.16 12.06
CA LEU A 241 -8.48 2.72 12.32
C LEU A 241 -9.02 1.90 11.14
N ALA A 242 -10.15 2.30 10.53
CA ALA A 242 -10.65 1.64 9.33
C ALA A 242 -9.66 1.78 8.15
N SER A 243 -9.05 2.96 7.96
CA SER A 243 -7.98 3.14 6.97
C SER A 243 -6.80 2.21 7.23
N SER A 244 -6.35 2.08 8.48
CA SER A 244 -5.25 1.19 8.86
C SER A 244 -5.59 -0.26 8.55
N ILE A 245 -6.77 -0.74 8.96
CA ILE A 245 -7.19 -2.12 8.65
C ILE A 245 -7.29 -2.35 7.14
N ALA A 246 -7.80 -1.36 6.38
CA ALA A 246 -7.87 -1.47 4.93
C ALA A 246 -6.47 -1.53 4.30
N HIS A 247 -5.51 -0.74 4.78
CA HIS A 247 -4.10 -0.75 4.36
C HIS A 247 -3.45 -2.11 4.61
N GLU A 248 -3.54 -2.61 5.84
CA GLU A 248 -2.96 -3.90 6.22
C GLU A 248 -3.56 -5.08 5.44
N LEU A 249 -4.87 -5.04 5.15
CA LEU A 249 -5.49 -6.02 4.26
C LEU A 249 -4.95 -5.91 2.82
N GLY A 250 -4.59 -4.71 2.36
CA GLY A 250 -3.92 -4.50 1.08
C GLY A 250 -2.61 -5.26 0.97
N HIS A 251 -1.80 -5.30 2.04
CA HIS A 251 -0.61 -6.15 2.11
C HIS A 251 -0.96 -7.64 1.99
N ASN A 252 -1.97 -8.13 2.70
CA ASN A 252 -2.43 -9.52 2.54
C ASN A 252 -2.95 -9.82 1.11
N PHE A 253 -3.34 -8.80 0.34
CA PHE A 253 -3.71 -8.93 -1.08
C PHE A 253 -2.52 -8.86 -2.04
N GLY A 254 -1.32 -8.64 -1.51
CA GLY A 254 -0.05 -8.59 -2.24
C GLY A 254 0.35 -7.20 -2.74
N LEU A 255 -0.26 -6.15 -2.17
CA LEU A 255 0.16 -4.77 -2.44
C LEU A 255 1.31 -4.37 -1.51
N ASN A 256 2.25 -3.58 -2.01
CA ASN A 256 3.21 -2.85 -1.18
C ASN A 256 2.84 -1.36 -1.13
N HIS A 257 3.66 -0.54 -0.49
CA HIS A 257 3.33 0.86 -0.25
C HIS A 257 3.18 1.69 -1.52
N SER A 258 2.35 2.73 -1.40
CA SER A 258 2.27 3.85 -2.32
C SER A 258 3.04 5.03 -1.71
N SER A 259 4.26 5.23 -2.19
CA SER A 259 5.18 6.27 -1.72
C SER A 259 5.27 7.42 -2.73
N GLY A 260 6.07 8.43 -2.43
CA GLY A 260 6.31 9.57 -3.33
C GLY A 260 7.77 9.67 -3.73
N LEU A 261 8.05 9.90 -5.01
CA LEU A 261 9.38 10.26 -5.49
C LEU A 261 9.48 11.78 -5.58
N GLN A 262 10.41 12.36 -4.83
CA GLN A 262 10.68 13.80 -4.86
C GLN A 262 12.09 14.03 -5.38
N CYS A 263 12.20 14.82 -6.45
CA CYS A 263 13.49 15.20 -7.03
C CYS A 263 13.67 16.71 -6.99
N ASP A 264 14.93 17.17 -7.02
CA ASP A 264 15.27 18.58 -6.82
C ASP A 264 14.95 19.40 -8.06
N GLY A 265 13.76 20.02 -8.08
CA GLY A 265 13.29 20.87 -9.18
C GLY A 265 12.99 20.14 -10.50
N ALA A 266 12.91 18.81 -10.48
CA ALA A 266 12.57 17.96 -11.62
C ALA A 266 11.60 16.85 -11.20
N VAL A 267 10.85 16.28 -12.16
CA VAL A 267 9.80 15.29 -11.85
C VAL A 267 10.39 13.96 -11.36
N GLU A 268 11.47 13.50 -12.00
CA GLU A 268 12.08 12.20 -11.68
C GLU A 268 13.58 12.09 -12.04
N SER A 269 14.29 13.21 -12.13
CA SER A 269 15.72 13.24 -12.47
C SER A 269 16.53 14.11 -11.51
N GLY A 270 17.85 13.90 -11.48
CA GLY A 270 18.76 14.61 -10.58
C GLY A 270 18.83 13.96 -9.19
N ALA A 271 18.98 14.79 -8.15
CA ALA A 271 19.00 14.32 -6.77
C ALA A 271 17.57 14.07 -6.30
N CYS A 272 17.27 12.83 -5.91
CA CYS A 272 15.94 12.39 -5.53
C CYS A 272 15.93 11.67 -4.17
N ARG A 273 14.76 11.64 -3.53
CA ARG A 273 14.45 10.75 -2.41
C ARG A 273 13.11 10.05 -2.64
N THR A 274 13.01 8.81 -2.18
CA THR A 274 11.73 8.16 -1.94
C THR A 274 11.25 8.54 -0.54
N ALA A 275 10.03 9.08 -0.47
CA ALA A 275 9.36 9.42 0.78
C ALA A 275 8.25 8.39 1.03
N GLY A 276 8.49 7.51 2.01
CA GLY A 276 7.57 6.45 2.39
C GLY A 276 6.15 6.96 2.68
N TYR A 277 5.15 6.24 2.18
CA TYR A 277 3.72 6.52 2.43
C TYR A 277 3.22 7.89 1.92
N ARG A 278 4.01 8.60 1.13
CA ARG A 278 3.70 9.98 0.70
C ARG A 278 2.52 10.06 -0.27
N ASP A 279 2.00 8.96 -0.79
CA ASP A 279 0.77 9.01 -1.60
C ASP A 279 -0.48 9.11 -0.71
N TYR A 280 -0.82 10.34 -0.27
CA TYR A 280 -1.99 10.59 0.57
C TYR A 280 -3.34 10.32 -0.10
N TYR A 281 -3.35 10.04 -1.41
CA TYR A 281 -4.56 9.73 -2.16
C TYR A 281 -4.93 8.25 -2.12
N ASP A 282 -4.02 7.39 -1.68
CA ASP A 282 -4.11 5.94 -1.84
C ASP A 282 -4.15 5.21 -0.49
N VAL A 283 -4.88 4.09 -0.44
CA VAL A 283 -4.96 3.28 0.78
C VAL A 283 -3.62 2.69 1.18
N MET A 284 -2.74 2.38 0.22
CA MET A 284 -1.40 1.87 0.49
C MET A 284 -0.38 2.98 0.74
N GLY A 285 -0.81 4.24 0.72
CA GLY A 285 -0.02 5.35 1.23
C GLY A 285 -0.22 5.52 2.72
N VAL A 286 -0.17 6.76 3.19
CA VAL A 286 -0.33 7.09 4.61
C VAL A 286 -1.65 6.62 5.20
N THR A 287 -1.60 6.10 6.42
CA THR A 287 -2.80 5.87 7.24
C THR A 287 -3.31 7.18 7.85
N TRP A 288 -4.51 7.63 7.43
CA TRP A 288 -5.22 8.78 8.01
C TRP A 288 -6.74 8.65 7.81
N ALA A 289 -7.51 9.64 8.26
CA ALA A 289 -8.97 9.56 8.24
C ALA A 289 -9.58 9.52 6.83
N GLN A 290 -8.86 9.93 5.79
CA GLN A 290 -9.35 9.97 4.42
C GLN A 290 -8.62 8.92 3.58
N VAL A 291 -9.40 8.09 2.88
CA VAL A 291 -8.86 7.09 1.94
C VAL A 291 -9.44 7.39 0.57
N GLY A 292 -8.59 7.76 -0.38
CA GLY A 292 -9.03 8.05 -1.74
C GLY A 292 -9.21 6.78 -2.59
N SER A 293 -9.66 6.98 -3.83
CA SER A 293 -9.75 5.92 -4.84
C SER A 293 -8.44 5.13 -4.95
N LEU A 294 -8.53 3.80 -5.07
CA LEU A 294 -7.37 2.94 -5.29
C LEU A 294 -6.67 3.36 -6.58
N ASN A 295 -5.37 3.59 -6.51
CA ASN A 295 -4.60 4.04 -7.66
C ASN A 295 -4.48 2.94 -8.74
N PRO A 296 -4.19 3.30 -10.01
CA PRO A 296 -4.20 2.34 -11.10
C PRO A 296 -3.08 1.31 -11.03
N ALA A 297 -1.92 1.63 -10.45
CA ALA A 297 -0.82 0.68 -10.31
C ALA A 297 -1.24 -0.46 -9.36
N GLN A 298 -1.82 -0.12 -8.21
CA GLN A 298 -2.35 -1.09 -7.25
C GLN A 298 -3.54 -1.88 -7.85
N ALA A 299 -4.46 -1.20 -8.53
CA ALA A 299 -5.59 -1.85 -9.19
C ALA A 299 -5.16 -2.81 -10.32
N ALA A 300 -4.10 -2.47 -11.06
CA ALA A 300 -3.52 -3.32 -12.09
C ALA A 300 -2.83 -4.55 -11.47
N LEU A 301 -2.10 -4.38 -10.37
CA LEU A 301 -1.45 -5.48 -9.65
C LEU A 301 -2.49 -6.50 -9.11
N LEU A 302 -3.63 -6.03 -8.64
CA LEU A 302 -4.75 -6.89 -8.24
C LEU A 302 -5.54 -7.48 -9.42
N GLY A 303 -5.29 -7.02 -10.65
CA GLY A 303 -6.05 -7.43 -11.84
C GLY A 303 -7.50 -6.93 -11.86
N VAL A 304 -7.81 -5.85 -11.13
CA VAL A 304 -9.17 -5.31 -10.99
C VAL A 304 -9.41 -4.05 -11.83
N LEU A 305 -8.40 -3.55 -12.54
CA LEU A 305 -8.54 -2.48 -13.53
C LEU A 305 -9.10 -3.07 -14.84
N PRO A 306 -10.35 -2.77 -15.25
CA PRO A 306 -10.91 -3.38 -16.45
C PRO A 306 -10.19 -2.86 -17.70
N ALA A 307 -9.82 -3.75 -18.63
CA ALA A 307 -9.10 -3.38 -19.85
C ALA A 307 -9.84 -2.33 -20.69
N ALA A 308 -11.18 -2.30 -20.69
CA ALA A 308 -11.98 -1.29 -21.37
C ALA A 308 -11.92 0.11 -20.74
N ARG A 309 -11.34 0.22 -19.53
CA ARG A 309 -11.16 1.46 -18.76
C ARG A 309 -9.70 1.90 -18.72
N GLU A 310 -8.83 1.17 -19.39
CA GLU A 310 -7.40 1.42 -19.48
C GLU A 310 -7.04 1.72 -20.93
N GLN A 311 -6.26 2.78 -21.15
CA GLN A 311 -5.59 2.98 -22.42
C GLN A 311 -4.09 2.72 -22.22
N ARG A 312 -3.47 2.00 -23.15
CA ARG A 312 -2.05 1.64 -23.08
C ARG A 312 -1.30 2.30 -24.24
N LEU A 313 -0.13 2.85 -23.95
CA LEU A 313 0.82 3.36 -24.94
C LEU A 313 2.23 2.88 -24.58
N THR A 314 3.07 2.77 -25.60
CA THR A 314 4.48 2.42 -25.54
C THR A 314 5.31 3.48 -26.26
N VAL A 315 6.63 3.43 -26.13
CA VAL A 315 7.55 4.34 -26.84
C VAL A 315 7.48 4.23 -28.37
N ALA A 316 6.88 3.16 -28.90
CA ALA A 316 6.72 2.93 -30.33
C ALA A 316 5.42 3.52 -30.91
N ASP A 317 4.50 3.98 -30.06
CA ASP A 317 3.21 4.51 -30.49
C ASP A 317 3.33 5.93 -31.06
N ALA A 318 2.36 6.31 -31.89
CA ALA A 318 2.27 7.67 -32.40
C ALA A 318 1.80 8.65 -31.32
N THR A 319 2.07 9.94 -31.53
CA THR A 319 1.47 11.01 -30.72
C THR A 319 -0.04 10.82 -30.62
N THR A 320 -0.54 10.81 -29.40
CA THR A 320 -1.92 10.44 -29.10
C THR A 320 -2.55 11.42 -28.13
N ALA A 321 -3.75 11.90 -28.45
CA ALA A 321 -4.59 12.61 -27.51
C ALA A 321 -5.41 11.62 -26.69
N VAL A 322 -5.35 11.72 -25.36
CA VAL A 322 -6.05 10.84 -24.42
C VAL A 322 -7.01 11.67 -23.58
N THR A 323 -8.24 11.19 -23.38
CA THR A 323 -9.17 11.80 -22.42
C THR A 323 -9.36 10.87 -21.23
N LEU A 324 -8.87 11.30 -20.06
CA LEU A 324 -9.09 10.61 -18.80
C LEU A 324 -10.42 11.07 -18.20
N ALA A 325 -11.30 10.13 -17.92
CA ALA A 325 -12.46 10.34 -17.07
C ALA A 325 -12.01 10.43 -15.59
N PRO A 326 -12.76 11.14 -14.73
CA PRO A 326 -12.51 11.12 -13.29
C PRO A 326 -12.38 9.69 -12.73
N ALA A 327 -11.53 9.49 -11.72
CA ALA A 327 -11.29 8.18 -11.11
C ALA A 327 -12.58 7.51 -10.61
N SER A 328 -13.53 8.32 -10.11
CA SER A 328 -14.84 7.86 -9.64
C SER A 328 -15.90 7.73 -10.74
N ALA A 329 -15.58 8.02 -12.00
CA ALA A 329 -16.56 7.99 -13.08
C ALA A 329 -17.01 6.55 -13.38
N PRO A 330 -18.31 6.32 -13.64
CA PRO A 330 -18.83 4.98 -13.91
C PRO A 330 -18.44 4.44 -15.30
N ALA A 331 -17.94 5.28 -16.21
CA ALA A 331 -17.52 4.92 -17.57
C ALA A 331 -16.35 5.81 -18.07
N GLY A 332 -15.72 5.44 -19.19
CA GLY A 332 -14.62 6.16 -19.83
C GLY A 332 -13.22 5.78 -19.31
N THR A 333 -12.16 6.14 -20.03
CA THR A 333 -10.78 5.77 -19.66
C THR A 333 -10.43 6.32 -18.28
N ARG A 334 -10.26 5.44 -17.28
CA ARG A 334 -9.90 5.79 -15.90
C ARG A 334 -8.40 5.95 -15.73
N ALA A 335 -7.62 5.15 -16.48
CA ALA A 335 -6.18 5.12 -16.37
C ALA A 335 -5.53 5.08 -17.76
N LEU A 336 -4.42 5.80 -17.89
CA LEU A 336 -3.49 5.67 -19.01
C LEU A 336 -2.22 5.02 -18.48
N ARG A 337 -1.82 3.91 -19.11
CA ARG A 337 -0.56 3.20 -18.85
C ARG A 337 0.43 3.54 -19.96
N LEU A 338 1.56 4.10 -19.60
CA LEU A 338 2.70 4.32 -20.49
C LEU A 338 3.80 3.33 -20.11
N THR A 339 4.20 2.45 -21.02
CA THR A 339 5.30 1.52 -20.79
C THR A 339 6.56 2.04 -21.49
N ASP A 340 7.58 2.39 -20.70
CA ASP A 340 8.84 2.94 -21.20
C ASP A 340 9.69 1.90 -21.95
N ALA A 341 10.83 2.34 -22.51
CA ALA A 341 11.71 1.47 -23.28
C ALA A 341 12.30 0.30 -22.46
N GLU A 342 12.40 0.47 -21.15
CA GLU A 342 12.88 -0.54 -20.20
C GLU A 342 11.78 -1.48 -19.70
N GLY A 343 10.51 -1.16 -19.96
CA GLY A 343 9.35 -1.93 -19.52
C GLY A 343 8.76 -1.47 -18.17
N THR A 344 9.20 -0.33 -17.63
CA THR A 344 8.59 0.30 -16.46
C THR A 344 7.28 0.98 -16.87
N ASP A 345 6.25 0.80 -16.05
CA ASP A 345 4.97 1.44 -16.29
C ASP A 345 4.82 2.77 -15.53
N TYR A 346 4.27 3.75 -16.22
CA TYR A 346 3.78 5.00 -15.66
C TYR A 346 2.25 5.03 -15.80
N TRP A 347 1.58 5.35 -14.71
CA TRP A 347 0.14 5.36 -14.60
C TRP A 347 -0.35 6.79 -14.39
N LEU A 348 -1.19 7.25 -15.31
CA LEU A 348 -1.85 8.54 -15.21
C LEU A 348 -3.33 8.33 -14.91
N GLU A 349 -3.83 9.06 -13.92
CA GLU A 349 -5.25 9.09 -13.55
C GLU A 349 -5.71 10.51 -13.26
N TYR A 350 -7.01 10.77 -13.42
CA TYR A 350 -7.60 12.07 -13.13
C TYR A 350 -8.40 12.04 -11.83
N ARG A 351 -7.91 12.73 -10.79
CA ARG A 351 -8.54 12.82 -9.47
C ARG A 351 -9.36 14.10 -9.34
N THR A 352 -10.62 13.97 -8.96
CA THR A 352 -11.55 15.07 -8.73
C THR A 352 -12.23 14.92 -7.38
N ALA A 353 -12.79 16.01 -6.84
CA ALA A 353 -13.53 16.00 -5.57
C ALA A 353 -14.92 15.34 -5.72
N THR A 354 -14.97 14.07 -6.12
CA THR A 354 -16.19 13.30 -6.39
C THR A 354 -16.02 11.84 -5.98
N GLY A 355 -17.14 11.15 -5.70
CA GLY A 355 -17.13 9.73 -5.32
C GLY A 355 -16.27 9.48 -4.09
N GLN A 356 -15.40 8.46 -4.14
CA GLN A 356 -14.45 8.14 -3.06
C GLN A 356 -13.52 9.32 -2.70
N ASP A 357 -13.26 10.21 -3.66
CA ASP A 357 -12.38 11.36 -3.51
C ASP A 357 -13.13 12.66 -3.17
N ALA A 358 -14.42 12.59 -2.84
CA ALA A 358 -15.23 13.77 -2.51
C ALA A 358 -14.61 14.65 -1.41
N TRP A 359 -13.87 14.03 -0.48
CA TRP A 359 -13.19 14.72 0.61
C TRP A 359 -12.15 15.75 0.13
N LEU A 360 -11.59 15.62 -1.08
CA LEU A 360 -10.66 16.59 -1.67
C LEU A 360 -11.23 18.01 -1.73
N GLY A 361 -12.55 18.13 -1.90
CA GLY A 361 -13.27 19.42 -1.97
C GLY A 361 -13.79 19.94 -0.63
N THR A 362 -13.41 19.32 0.49
CA THR A 362 -13.93 19.63 1.83
C THR A 362 -12.83 20.07 2.79
N ALA A 363 -13.21 20.54 3.97
CA ALA A 363 -12.27 20.85 5.04
C ALA A 363 -11.49 19.62 5.56
N ALA A 364 -11.92 18.39 5.23
CA ALA A 364 -11.21 17.17 5.58
C ALA A 364 -9.87 17.04 4.82
N ASN A 365 -9.71 17.71 3.67
CA ASN A 365 -8.45 17.81 2.93
C ASN A 365 -7.43 18.73 3.63
N ARG A 366 -7.00 18.33 4.84
CA ARG A 366 -6.09 19.11 5.69
C ARG A 366 -4.71 19.33 5.06
N TYR A 367 -4.30 18.45 4.15
CA TYR A 367 -3.03 18.52 3.41
C TYR A 367 -3.13 19.32 2.11
N LYS A 368 -4.32 19.82 1.75
CA LYS A 368 -4.57 20.60 0.53
C LYS A 368 -4.12 19.88 -0.74
N LEU A 369 -4.36 18.59 -0.77
CA LEU A 369 -4.10 17.73 -1.92
C LEU A 369 -4.89 18.23 -3.12
N GLU A 370 -4.23 18.30 -4.28
CA GLU A 370 -4.78 18.84 -5.51
C GLU A 370 -5.77 17.88 -6.18
N THR A 371 -6.81 18.43 -6.80
CA THR A 371 -7.52 17.73 -7.87
C THR A 371 -6.77 17.95 -9.18
N GLY A 372 -6.60 16.92 -9.99
CA GLY A 372 -5.84 17.03 -11.23
C GLY A 372 -5.40 15.67 -11.77
N VAL A 373 -4.60 15.69 -12.82
CA VAL A 373 -3.97 14.47 -13.34
C VAL A 373 -2.74 14.17 -12.51
N LEU A 374 -2.71 13.01 -11.87
CA LEU A 374 -1.57 12.50 -11.11
C LEU A 374 -0.79 11.51 -11.96
N VAL A 375 0.52 11.40 -11.72
CA VAL A 375 1.40 10.43 -12.37
C VAL A 375 2.04 9.55 -11.31
N ARG A 376 1.99 8.25 -11.51
CA ARG A 376 2.69 7.26 -10.67
C ARG A 376 3.60 6.40 -11.51
N ARG A 377 4.77 6.07 -11.01
CA ARG A 377 5.64 5.05 -11.60
C ARG A 377 5.46 3.75 -10.83
N SER A 378 5.33 2.62 -11.54
CA SER A 378 5.42 1.30 -10.91
C SER A 378 6.81 1.11 -10.30
N ALA A 379 6.86 0.54 -9.10
CA ALA A 379 8.11 0.24 -8.40
C ALA A 379 8.13 -1.21 -7.91
N GLY A 380 9.34 -1.67 -7.59
CA GLY A 380 9.55 -2.90 -6.87
C GLY A 380 9.42 -2.69 -5.36
N TYR A 381 9.31 -3.79 -4.65
CA TYR A 381 9.33 -3.85 -3.21
C TYR A 381 10.52 -3.03 -2.64
N PRO A 382 10.36 -2.24 -1.55
CA PRO A 382 9.22 -2.21 -0.61
C PRO A 382 8.03 -1.35 -1.06
N ASP A 383 8.08 -0.79 -2.27
CA ASP A 383 6.98 -0.03 -2.84
C ASP A 383 6.27 -0.83 -3.95
N THR A 384 5.07 -0.40 -4.34
CA THR A 384 4.42 -0.81 -5.60
C THR A 384 4.23 0.40 -6.50
N SER A 385 4.12 1.58 -5.91
CA SER A 385 3.80 2.80 -6.62
C SER A 385 4.56 4.00 -6.05
N LEU A 386 5.13 4.80 -6.94
CA LEU A 386 5.78 6.06 -6.62
C LEU A 386 5.02 7.21 -7.27
N LEU A 387 4.30 8.00 -6.47
CA LEU A 387 3.69 9.26 -6.90
C LEU A 387 4.79 10.26 -7.27
N LEU A 388 4.72 10.76 -8.50
CA LEU A 388 5.65 11.77 -9.02
C LEU A 388 5.09 13.18 -8.76
N ASP A 389 5.97 14.10 -8.38
CA ASP A 389 5.62 15.50 -8.21
C ASP A 389 5.56 16.21 -9.58
N GLY A 390 4.36 16.53 -10.06
CA GLY A 390 4.14 17.28 -11.29
C GLY A 390 4.60 18.75 -11.24
N THR A 391 4.89 19.29 -10.07
CA THR A 391 5.34 20.67 -9.83
C THR A 391 6.53 20.73 -8.86
N PRO A 392 7.63 20.04 -9.17
CA PRO A 392 8.68 19.70 -8.23
C PRO A 392 9.30 20.93 -7.56
N SER A 393 9.31 20.93 -6.24
CA SER A 393 10.06 21.90 -5.44
C SER A 393 11.54 21.54 -5.33
N SER A 394 12.34 22.52 -4.92
CA SER A 394 13.73 22.26 -4.51
C SER A 394 13.77 21.38 -3.26
N ALA A 395 14.88 20.67 -3.03
CA ALA A 395 15.04 19.77 -1.89
C ALA A 395 14.68 20.37 -0.51
N ALA A 396 14.94 21.67 -0.30
CA ALA A 396 14.60 22.38 0.93
C ALA A 396 13.07 22.52 1.19
N GLY A 397 12.23 22.33 0.18
CA GLY A 397 10.77 22.46 0.26
C GLY A 397 10.01 21.13 0.32
N TRP A 398 10.69 20.01 0.13
CA TRP A 398 10.05 18.70 -0.07
C TRP A 398 9.08 18.32 1.05
N ASP A 399 9.38 18.59 2.32
CA ASP A 399 8.50 18.19 3.43
C ASP A 399 7.17 18.94 3.46
N ALA A 400 7.11 20.16 2.89
CA ALA A 400 5.92 21.00 2.88
C ALA A 400 5.10 20.91 1.58
N ASP A 401 5.68 20.32 0.52
CA ASP A 401 5.08 20.34 -0.82
C ASP A 401 4.24 19.09 -1.12
N PHE A 402 2.93 19.18 -0.89
CA PHE A 402 1.98 18.11 -1.19
C PHE A 402 1.35 18.22 -2.58
N ARG A 403 1.89 19.09 -3.44
CA ARG A 403 1.41 19.22 -4.82
C ARG A 403 2.00 18.11 -5.66
N SER A 404 1.21 17.62 -6.59
CA SER A 404 1.60 16.48 -7.43
C SER A 404 0.85 16.45 -8.76
N ALA A 405 -0.17 17.28 -8.92
CA ALA A 405 -0.93 17.32 -10.16
C ALA A 405 -0.12 17.95 -11.29
N LEU A 406 -0.26 17.39 -12.49
CA LEU A 406 0.35 17.98 -13.68
C LEU A 406 -0.22 19.38 -13.95
N PRO A 407 0.63 20.39 -14.18
CA PRO A 407 0.17 21.72 -14.55
C PRO A 407 -0.38 21.76 -15.98
N VAL A 408 -1.46 22.52 -16.18
CA VAL A 408 -2.07 22.69 -17.51
C VAL A 408 -1.11 23.46 -18.43
N GLY A 409 -0.94 22.96 -19.65
CA GLY A 409 -0.16 23.60 -20.72
C GLY A 409 1.35 23.44 -20.60
N VAL A 410 1.85 22.74 -19.58
CA VAL A 410 3.28 22.50 -19.37
C VAL A 410 3.63 21.09 -19.87
N PRO A 411 4.59 20.96 -20.80
CA PRO A 411 5.11 19.66 -21.20
C PRO A 411 5.94 19.05 -20.06
N VAL A 412 5.60 17.83 -19.67
CA VAL A 412 6.27 17.08 -18.61
C VAL A 412 6.95 15.85 -19.23
N PRO A 413 8.31 15.81 -19.26
CA PRO A 413 9.02 14.62 -19.69
C PRO A 413 8.97 13.53 -18.61
N LEU A 414 8.75 12.29 -19.04
CA LEU A 414 8.79 11.08 -18.22
C LEU A 414 9.80 10.09 -18.78
N SER A 415 10.33 9.23 -17.91
CA SER A 415 11.38 8.23 -18.19
C SER A 415 12.52 8.77 -19.06
N GLY A 416 13.17 9.84 -18.59
CA GLY A 416 14.31 10.44 -19.29
C GLY A 416 13.99 11.07 -20.66
N GLY A 417 12.72 11.16 -21.06
CA GLY A 417 12.28 11.72 -22.35
C GLY A 417 11.57 10.73 -23.27
N ASP A 418 11.41 9.47 -22.87
CA ASP A 418 10.63 8.45 -23.59
C ASP A 418 9.18 8.88 -23.82
N PHE A 419 8.62 9.67 -22.91
CA PHE A 419 7.33 10.31 -23.10
C PHE A 419 7.41 11.79 -22.75
N THR A 420 6.69 12.61 -23.50
CA THR A 420 6.30 13.96 -23.08
C THR A 420 4.78 14.02 -22.94
N VAL A 421 4.30 14.32 -21.74
CA VAL A 421 2.87 14.45 -21.44
C VAL A 421 2.53 15.93 -21.24
N THR A 422 1.49 16.42 -21.92
CA THR A 422 0.98 17.78 -21.72
C THR A 422 -0.50 17.74 -21.36
N LEU A 423 -0.87 18.20 -20.17
CA LEU A 423 -2.27 18.39 -19.80
C LEU A 423 -2.85 19.61 -20.53
N ARG A 424 -3.78 19.39 -21.45
CA ARG A 424 -4.37 20.45 -22.28
C ARG A 424 -5.49 21.18 -21.57
N ALA A 425 -6.35 20.44 -20.91
CA ALA A 425 -7.46 20.97 -20.13
C ALA A 425 -7.92 19.92 -19.10
N ALA A 426 -8.40 20.39 -17.96
CA ALA A 426 -9.10 19.56 -16.97
C ALA A 426 -10.44 20.22 -16.64
N THR A 427 -11.51 19.43 -16.69
CA THR A 427 -12.87 19.86 -16.35
C THR A 427 -13.53 18.80 -15.47
N ALA A 428 -14.71 19.07 -14.91
CA ALA A 428 -15.44 18.05 -14.17
C ALA A 428 -15.77 16.79 -15.00
N ALA A 429 -15.84 16.91 -16.34
CA ALA A 429 -16.15 15.80 -17.23
C ALA A 429 -14.93 14.93 -17.59
N GLY A 430 -13.71 15.48 -17.49
CA GLY A 430 -12.49 14.77 -17.84
C GLY A 430 -11.29 15.69 -18.06
N ALA A 431 -10.12 15.06 -18.18
CA ALA A 431 -8.84 15.69 -18.46
C ALA A 431 -8.31 15.24 -19.82
N VAL A 432 -7.94 16.18 -20.68
CA VAL A 432 -7.41 15.91 -22.03
C VAL A 432 -5.88 16.05 -21.98
N LEU A 433 -5.18 14.99 -22.36
CA LEU A 433 -3.73 14.89 -22.41
C LEU A 433 -3.29 14.78 -23.87
N ASP A 434 -2.21 15.48 -24.23
CA ASP A 434 -1.42 15.14 -25.41
C ASP A 434 -0.20 14.34 -24.93
N VAL A 435 -0.02 13.14 -25.48
CA VAL A 435 1.13 12.27 -25.17
C VAL A 435 1.97 12.11 -26.41
N VAL A 436 3.25 12.44 -26.30
CA VAL A 436 4.24 12.29 -27.37
C VAL A 436 5.25 11.23 -26.92
N PRO A 437 5.13 9.98 -27.39
CA PRO A 437 6.18 8.99 -27.25
C PRO A 437 7.39 9.35 -28.10
N THR A 438 8.58 9.08 -27.57
CA THR A 438 9.86 9.22 -28.27
C THR A 438 10.45 7.84 -28.46
N ALA A 439 10.49 7.34 -29.70
CA ALA A 439 11.13 6.06 -29.97
C ALA A 439 12.64 6.16 -29.70
N PRO A 440 13.26 5.16 -29.05
CA PRO A 440 14.71 5.14 -28.87
C PRO A 440 15.41 5.15 -30.23
N ALA A 441 16.46 5.97 -30.37
CA ALA A 441 17.18 6.07 -31.63
C ALA A 441 17.81 4.70 -31.99
N PRO A 442 17.69 4.24 -33.25
CA PRO A 442 18.27 2.96 -33.64
C PRO A 442 19.80 3.00 -33.51
N GLY A 443 20.33 2.21 -32.57
CA GLY A 443 21.78 2.01 -32.38
C GLY A 443 22.44 2.79 -31.24
N THR A 444 21.72 3.60 -30.46
CA THR A 444 22.25 4.16 -29.21
C THR A 444 22.02 3.20 -28.05
N ALA A 445 23.09 2.76 -27.39
CA ALA A 445 22.99 2.17 -26.06
C ALA A 445 22.31 3.18 -25.13
N ALA A 446 21.38 2.70 -24.30
CA ALA A 446 20.62 3.50 -23.36
C ALA A 446 21.53 4.44 -22.57
N ALA A 447 21.13 5.72 -22.44
CA ALA A 447 21.76 6.65 -21.50
C ALA A 447 21.75 6.03 -20.09
N PRO A 448 22.70 6.37 -19.19
CA PRO A 448 22.62 5.90 -17.83
C PRO A 448 21.32 6.45 -17.22
N ALA A 449 20.43 5.52 -16.88
CA ALA A 449 19.11 5.77 -16.32
C ALA A 449 19.18 6.59 -15.03
N ALA A 450 18.05 7.19 -14.64
CA ALA A 450 17.78 7.45 -13.23
C ALA A 450 18.06 6.15 -12.43
N PRO A 451 18.54 6.23 -11.17
CA PRO A 451 18.89 5.05 -10.39
C PRO A 451 17.75 4.03 -10.42
N ARG A 452 18.05 2.85 -10.96
CA ARG A 452 17.19 1.69 -10.79
C ARG A 452 17.30 1.28 -9.32
N GLU A 453 16.16 1.16 -8.65
CA GLU A 453 15.99 0.05 -7.73
C GLU A 453 15.75 -1.17 -8.61
N ARG A 454 16.65 -2.15 -8.53
CA ARG A 454 16.52 -3.40 -9.29
C ARG A 454 15.29 -4.11 -8.71
N GLY A 455 14.39 -4.58 -9.56
CA GLY A 455 13.13 -5.13 -9.05
C GLY A 455 12.13 -5.56 -10.11
N THR A 456 12.58 -6.23 -11.17
CA THR A 456 11.75 -7.25 -11.81
C THR A 456 12.61 -8.48 -11.99
N GLY A 457 12.35 -9.51 -11.20
CA GLY A 457 12.90 -10.83 -11.40
C GLY A 457 12.59 -11.31 -12.81
N ARG A 458 13.59 -11.26 -13.69
CA ARG A 458 13.52 -11.90 -14.99
C ARG A 458 13.57 -13.40 -14.73
N VAL A 459 12.41 -14.04 -14.64
CA VAL A 459 12.30 -15.50 -14.66
C VAL A 459 12.87 -15.97 -16.00
N LEU A 460 14.06 -16.56 -15.98
CA LEU A 460 14.60 -17.26 -17.13
C LEU A 460 13.73 -18.51 -17.37
N PRO A 461 13.21 -18.75 -18.59
CA PRO A 461 12.45 -19.96 -18.87
C PRO A 461 13.38 -21.17 -18.74
N SER A 462 13.00 -22.14 -17.89
CA SER A 462 13.60 -23.47 -17.91
C SER A 462 13.22 -24.15 -19.22
N THR A 463 14.20 -24.77 -19.90
CA THR A 463 13.99 -25.59 -21.08
C THR A 463 13.19 -26.86 -20.73
N ALA A 464 11.86 -26.76 -20.72
CA ALA A 464 10.99 -27.92 -20.70
C ALA A 464 10.68 -28.33 -22.16
N THR A 465 11.01 -29.58 -22.48
CA THR A 465 10.82 -30.20 -23.79
C THR A 465 9.34 -30.22 -24.22
N ALA A 466 9.11 -30.06 -25.52
CA ALA A 466 7.82 -29.75 -26.17
C ALA A 466 6.69 -30.81 -26.05
N ASP A 467 6.84 -31.84 -25.22
CA ASP A 467 5.87 -32.95 -25.16
C ASP A 467 4.71 -32.72 -24.18
N ALA A 468 4.80 -31.74 -23.27
CA ALA A 468 3.72 -31.44 -22.32
C ALA A 468 2.61 -30.53 -22.90
N ALA A 469 2.91 -29.73 -23.93
CA ALA A 469 1.95 -28.79 -24.52
C ALA A 469 0.90 -29.47 -25.42
N ALA A 470 1.20 -30.66 -25.97
CA ALA A 470 0.28 -31.39 -26.83
C ALA A 470 -0.86 -32.09 -26.05
N ALA A 471 -0.67 -32.42 -24.78
CA ALA A 471 -1.68 -33.09 -23.96
C ALA A 471 -2.80 -32.15 -23.46
N ALA A 472 -2.52 -30.85 -23.31
CA ALA A 472 -3.49 -29.86 -22.85
C ALA A 472 -4.45 -29.37 -23.97
N ALA A 473 -4.02 -29.41 -25.23
CA ALA A 473 -4.81 -28.93 -26.37
C ALA A 473 -5.98 -29.86 -26.76
N ALA A 474 -5.96 -31.13 -26.36
CA ALA A 474 -6.97 -32.12 -26.73
C ALA A 474 -8.23 -32.11 -25.83
N ALA A 475 -8.22 -31.40 -24.69
CA ALA A 475 -9.32 -31.39 -23.73
C ALA A 475 -10.30 -30.18 -23.86
N ALA A 476 -10.04 -29.23 -24.76
CA ALA A 476 -10.76 -27.95 -24.83
C ALA A 476 -11.81 -27.84 -25.95
N ALA A 477 -12.34 -28.96 -26.45
CA ALA A 477 -13.39 -28.96 -27.49
C ALA A 477 -14.75 -29.42 -26.93
N ALA A 478 -15.41 -28.56 -26.14
CA ALA A 478 -16.85 -28.66 -25.86
C ALA A 478 -17.47 -27.25 -25.90
N PRO A 479 -18.62 -27.03 -26.58
CA PRO A 479 -19.20 -25.70 -26.73
C PRO A 479 -19.88 -25.22 -25.44
N ALA A 480 -19.69 -23.94 -25.13
CA ALA A 480 -20.26 -23.25 -23.97
C ALA A 480 -21.79 -23.08 -24.10
N PRO A 481 -22.60 -23.30 -23.03
CA PRO A 481 -24.00 -22.93 -23.04
C PRO A 481 -24.17 -21.41 -22.86
N GLN A 482 -25.13 -20.83 -23.58
CA GLN A 482 -25.50 -19.41 -23.50
C GLN A 482 -26.02 -19.06 -22.09
N ALA A 483 -25.43 -18.04 -21.47
CA ALA A 483 -25.86 -17.51 -20.18
C ALA A 483 -27.18 -16.73 -20.32
N ALA A 484 -28.21 -17.15 -19.58
CA ALA A 484 -29.41 -16.36 -19.36
C ALA A 484 -29.14 -15.23 -18.34
N PRO A 485 -29.81 -14.07 -18.45
CA PRO A 485 -29.64 -12.97 -17.49
C PRO A 485 -30.12 -13.41 -16.09
N LEU A 486 -29.25 -13.32 -15.10
CA LEU A 486 -29.57 -13.61 -13.70
C LEU A 486 -30.29 -12.39 -13.07
N PRO A 487 -31.36 -12.60 -12.28
CA PRO A 487 -32.02 -11.54 -11.55
C PRO A 487 -31.13 -11.02 -10.41
N MET A 488 -31.05 -9.69 -10.28
CA MET A 488 -30.37 -8.98 -9.19
C MET A 488 -30.96 -9.41 -7.83
N PRO A 489 -30.17 -9.88 -6.86
CA PRO A 489 -30.67 -10.11 -5.51
C PRO A 489 -30.87 -8.78 -4.77
N TRP A 490 -32.07 -8.63 -4.24
CA TRP A 490 -32.52 -7.57 -3.34
C TRP A 490 -31.73 -7.64 -2.02
N TYR A 491 -31.04 -6.56 -1.65
CA TYR A 491 -30.47 -6.40 -0.31
C TYR A 491 -31.57 -5.89 0.63
N PRO A 492 -31.73 -6.44 1.84
CA PRO A 492 -32.53 -5.78 2.86
C PRO A 492 -31.84 -4.47 3.26
N ASP A 493 -32.57 -3.37 3.20
CA ASP A 493 -32.13 -2.08 3.72
C ASP A 493 -31.72 -2.24 5.19
N VAL A 494 -30.42 -2.16 5.46
CA VAL A 494 -29.94 -1.88 6.81
C VAL A 494 -30.20 -0.41 7.07
N ASP A 495 -31.13 -0.16 7.99
CA ASP A 495 -31.53 1.17 8.42
C ASP A 495 -30.32 1.94 9.00
N ALA A 496 -29.71 2.76 8.14
CA ALA A 496 -28.58 3.65 8.49
C ALA A 496 -28.94 4.71 9.55
N SER A 497 -30.20 4.77 9.98
CA SER A 497 -30.70 5.66 11.02
C SER A 497 -30.20 5.31 12.43
N ALA A 498 -29.61 4.11 12.63
CA ALA A 498 -29.10 3.70 13.95
C ALA A 498 -27.74 4.32 14.32
N LEU A 499 -26.96 4.83 13.35
CA LEU A 499 -25.68 5.53 13.58
C LEU A 499 -25.82 7.06 13.63
N THR A 500 -27.04 7.60 13.51
CA THR A 500 -27.35 9.03 13.61
C THR A 500 -28.28 9.38 14.79
N ARG A 501 -28.15 8.70 15.93
CA ARG A 501 -28.64 9.23 17.21
C ARG A 501 -27.67 10.28 17.78
N SER A 502 -27.50 11.36 17.03
CA SER A 502 -27.32 12.67 17.64
C SER A 502 -28.70 13.12 18.10
N THR A 503 -28.84 13.40 19.39
CA THR A 503 -30.02 14.01 19.99
C THR A 503 -30.35 15.32 19.28
N ARG A 504 -31.22 15.27 18.26
CA ARG A 504 -31.93 16.46 17.78
C ARG A 504 -32.92 16.89 18.84
N LEU A 505 -32.60 17.98 19.52
CA LEU A 505 -33.57 18.77 20.27
C LEU A 505 -34.66 19.25 19.31
N GLU A 506 -35.91 18.88 19.56
CA GLU A 506 -37.06 19.51 18.91
C GLU A 506 -37.28 20.92 19.50
N PRO A 507 -37.54 21.93 18.66
CA PRO A 507 -38.00 23.23 19.12
C PRO A 507 -39.52 23.19 19.24
N VAL A 508 -40.04 23.06 20.46
CA VAL A 508 -41.41 23.47 20.77
C VAL A 508 -41.35 24.84 21.43
N ALA A 509 -41.81 25.83 20.69
CA ALA A 509 -42.05 27.15 21.20
C ALA A 509 -43.26 27.12 22.14
N GLU A 510 -43.05 27.43 23.42
CA GLU A 510 -43.97 28.25 24.19
C GLU A 510 -43.18 29.32 24.95
N THR A 511 -43.69 30.55 24.83
CA THR A 511 -43.19 31.80 25.35
C THR A 511 -42.92 31.81 26.85
N THR A 512 -41.77 32.35 27.27
CA THR A 512 -41.70 33.53 28.16
C THR A 512 -40.28 34.08 28.25
N ALA A 513 -40.20 35.41 28.14
CA ALA A 513 -38.97 36.18 28.02
C ALA A 513 -38.33 36.45 29.39
N SER A 514 -37.10 35.96 29.62
CA SER A 514 -36.11 36.61 30.50
C SER A 514 -34.72 35.97 30.29
N GLY A 515 -33.79 36.65 29.63
CA GLY A 515 -32.38 36.19 29.58
C GLY A 515 -31.50 36.76 28.48
N GLY A 516 -32.06 37.21 27.36
CA GLY A 516 -31.29 37.65 26.18
C GLY A 516 -30.61 39.03 26.28
N LEU A 517 -30.80 39.78 27.37
CA LEU A 517 -30.30 41.16 27.51
C LEU A 517 -28.90 41.29 28.12
N LEU A 518 -28.26 40.20 28.58
CA LEU A 518 -26.98 40.29 29.30
C LEU A 518 -25.73 39.94 28.48
N VAL A 519 -25.84 39.28 27.33
CA VAL A 519 -24.65 38.87 26.55
C VAL A 519 -24.33 39.82 25.40
N ALA A 520 -25.31 40.57 24.87
CA ALA A 520 -25.07 41.63 23.89
C ALA A 520 -24.45 42.91 24.51
N GLY A 521 -24.60 43.13 25.82
CA GLY A 521 -24.02 44.27 26.53
C GLY A 521 -22.51 44.16 26.79
N ALA A 522 -21.99 42.94 26.97
CA ALA A 522 -20.58 42.72 27.29
C ALA A 522 -19.66 42.94 26.07
N GLY A 523 -20.12 42.58 24.86
CA GLY A 523 -19.37 42.80 23.61
C GLY A 523 -19.23 44.28 23.23
N ALA A 524 -20.26 45.09 23.48
CA ALA A 524 -20.25 46.53 23.18
C ALA A 524 -19.34 47.33 24.15
N ALA A 525 -19.25 46.90 25.41
CA ALA A 525 -18.39 47.55 26.41
C ALA A 525 -16.89 47.35 26.14
N LEU A 526 -16.49 46.16 25.66
CA LEU A 526 -15.09 45.84 25.33
C LEU A 526 -14.59 46.58 24.06
N ALA A 527 -15.44 46.74 23.05
CA ALA A 527 -15.13 47.53 21.86
C ALA A 527 -15.04 49.04 22.14
N GLY A 528 -15.90 49.56 23.04
CA GLY A 528 -15.87 50.96 23.46
C GLY A 528 -14.61 51.33 24.26
N ALA A 529 -14.14 50.43 25.14
CA ALA A 529 -12.95 50.65 25.96
C ALA A 529 -11.66 50.67 25.12
N THR A 530 -11.55 49.81 24.09
CA THR A 530 -10.40 49.79 23.17
C THR A 530 -10.33 51.04 22.29
N LEU A 531 -11.47 51.55 21.80
CA LEU A 531 -11.53 52.80 21.02
C LEU A 531 -11.14 54.04 21.84
N LEU A 532 -11.50 54.10 23.12
CA LEU A 532 -11.11 55.19 24.02
C LEU A 532 -9.61 55.17 24.39
N LEU A 533 -9.02 53.98 24.55
CA LEU A 533 -7.59 53.79 24.78
C LEU A 533 -6.77 54.22 23.56
N VAL A 534 -7.18 53.84 22.35
CA VAL A 534 -6.51 54.24 21.10
C VAL A 534 -6.60 55.75 20.87
N ARG A 535 -7.74 56.37 21.20
CA ARG A 535 -7.89 57.85 21.12
C ARG A 535 -7.02 58.58 22.13
N ARG A 536 -6.91 58.10 23.38
CA ARG A 536 -6.02 58.71 24.39
C ARG A 536 -4.54 58.55 24.02
N MET A 537 -4.13 57.41 23.48
CA MET A 537 -2.77 57.20 23.00
C MET A 537 -2.41 58.08 21.80
N ARG A 538 -3.36 58.36 20.89
CA ARG A 538 -3.15 59.31 19.78
C ARG A 538 -3.06 60.76 20.27
N ALA A 539 -3.87 61.16 21.26
CA ALA A 539 -3.82 62.50 21.83
C ALA A 539 -2.52 62.78 22.63
N ALA A 540 -1.93 61.74 23.24
CA ALA A 540 -0.65 61.84 23.95
C ALA A 540 0.58 61.89 23.03
N ARG A 541 0.43 61.52 21.74
CA ARG A 541 1.51 61.63 20.73
C ARG A 541 1.50 62.95 19.95
N LEU A 542 0.50 63.80 20.17
CA LEU A 542 0.34 65.11 19.52
C LEU A 542 0.48 66.28 20.51
N ARG A 543 1.10 66.05 21.68
CA ARG A 543 1.50 67.08 22.63
C ARG A 543 3.00 67.04 22.86
#